data_AF-I7BPI0-F1
#
_entry.id   AF-I7BPI0-F1
#
_cell.length_a   1.000
_cell.length_b   1.000
_cell.length_c   1.000
_cell.angle_alpha   90.00
_cell.angle_beta   90.00
_cell.angle_gamma   90.00
#
_symmetry.space_group_name_H-M   'P 1'
#
loop_
_entity.id
_entity.type
_entity.pdbx_description
1 polymer ?
#
loop_
_entity_poly.entity_id
_entity_poly.type
_entity_poly.pdbx_seq_one_letter_code
_entity_poly.pdbx_strand_id
1 'polypeptide(L)'
;MRLDTDEPLEQAVSDAHRSGRKRKLSESQQKEFEQTVHQPPEEVGIDAPALVQEFLEDIYDVEYSYPSCRRLLKEAGLSYQKQRHRAAKAEESDQEGFHDEIKKSDRRWTPK
;
A
#
# COMPACT_ATOMS: atom_id res chain seq x y z
N MET A 1 -20.32 -46.32 19.46
CA MET A 1 -20.34 -45.85 18.06
C MET A 1 -18.90 -45.72 17.61
N ARG A 2 -18.39 -46.68 16.82
CA ARG A 2 -17.08 -46.55 16.15
C ARG A 2 -17.28 -45.68 14.91
N LEU A 3 -16.35 -44.76 14.65
CA LEU A 3 -16.36 -43.92 13.45
C LEU A 3 -15.83 -44.77 12.28
N ASP A 4 -16.66 -45.69 11.78
CA ASP A 4 -16.42 -46.40 10.54
C ASP A 4 -16.71 -45.42 9.39
N THR A 5 -15.73 -44.58 9.08
CA THR A 5 -15.81 -43.62 7.97
C THR A 5 -14.91 -44.17 6.88
N ASP A 6 -15.50 -44.72 5.81
CA ASP A 6 -14.81 -45.24 4.61
C ASP A 6 -14.15 -44.13 3.77
N GLU A 7 -13.81 -42.99 4.39
CA GLU A 7 -13.25 -41.83 3.71
C GLU A 7 -11.71 -41.93 3.71
N PRO A 8 -11.05 -41.76 2.54
CA PRO A 8 -9.61 -41.93 2.44
C PRO A 8 -8.87 -40.91 3.32
N LEU A 9 -7.76 -41.34 3.92
CA LEU A 9 -6.93 -40.52 4.80
C LEU A 9 -6.53 -39.18 4.16
N GLU A 10 -6.34 -39.15 2.84
CA GLU A 10 -6.01 -37.95 2.06
C GLU A 10 -7.05 -36.84 2.23
N GLN A 11 -8.33 -37.19 2.36
CA GLN A 11 -9.43 -36.24 2.51
C GLN A 11 -9.50 -35.69 3.94
N ALA A 12 -9.11 -36.48 4.94
CA ALA A 12 -9.04 -36.06 6.35
C ALA A 12 -7.89 -35.09 6.64
N VAL A 13 -6.83 -35.08 5.81
CA VAL A 13 -5.68 -34.17 5.92
C VAL A 13 -5.96 -32.83 5.21
N SER A 14 -6.96 -32.78 4.33
CA SER A 14 -7.32 -31.59 3.57
C SER A 14 -8.42 -30.81 4.30
N ASP A 15 -8.07 -29.65 4.88
CA ASP A 15 -9.09 -28.70 5.36
C ASP A 15 -9.64 -27.88 4.19
N ALA A 16 -10.94 -27.58 4.24
CA ALA A 16 -11.56 -26.71 3.25
C ALA A 16 -10.94 -25.30 3.32
N HIS A 17 -10.90 -24.60 2.18
CA HIS A 17 -10.42 -23.22 2.16
C HIS A 17 -11.32 -22.32 3.01
N ARG A 18 -10.80 -21.86 4.16
CA ARG A 18 -11.47 -20.86 4.99
C ARG A 18 -11.08 -19.47 4.52
N SER A 19 -11.86 -18.92 3.60
CA SER A 19 -11.74 -17.50 3.26
C SER A 19 -12.02 -16.68 4.52
N GLY A 20 -11.10 -15.81 4.92
CA GLY A 20 -11.27 -14.97 6.10
C GLY A 20 -12.41 -13.94 5.96
N ARG A 21 -12.40 -12.93 6.82
CA ARG A 21 -13.36 -11.81 6.72
C ARG A 21 -13.27 -11.17 5.33
N LYS A 22 -14.42 -11.03 4.66
CA LYS A 22 -14.51 -10.35 3.36
C LYS A 22 -13.94 -8.94 3.47
N ARG A 23 -13.15 -8.55 2.47
CA ARG A 23 -12.61 -7.18 2.35
C ARG A 23 -13.75 -6.19 2.12
N LYS A 24 -13.53 -4.92 2.47
CA LYS A 24 -14.51 -3.86 2.23
C LYS A 24 -14.57 -3.49 0.74
N LEU A 25 -13.42 -3.43 0.06
CA LEU A 25 -13.34 -3.29 -1.39
C LEU A 25 -13.61 -4.63 -2.09
N SER A 26 -14.36 -4.58 -3.18
CA SER A 26 -14.49 -5.70 -4.12
C SER A 26 -13.18 -5.89 -4.92
N GLU A 27 -13.03 -7.05 -5.57
CA GLU A 27 -11.86 -7.30 -6.41
C GLU A 27 -11.76 -6.34 -7.60
N SER A 28 -12.90 -5.88 -8.14
CA SER A 28 -12.92 -4.89 -9.22
C SER A 28 -12.46 -3.53 -8.73
N GLN A 29 -13.00 -3.06 -7.60
CA GLN A 29 -12.61 -1.79 -6.98
C GLN A 29 -11.13 -1.79 -6.59
N GLN A 30 -10.63 -2.93 -6.09
CA GLN A 30 -9.21 -3.06 -5.76
C GLN A 30 -8.32 -2.88 -7.00
N LYS A 31 -8.67 -3.48 -8.14
CA LYS A 31 -7.90 -3.32 -9.38
C LYS A 31 -7.95 -1.88 -9.92
N GLU A 32 -9.11 -1.25 -9.88
CA GLU A 32 -9.27 0.16 -10.29
C GLU A 32 -8.45 1.10 -9.40
N PHE A 33 -8.48 0.88 -8.09
CA PHE A 33 -7.65 1.61 -7.14
C PHE A 33 -6.16 1.44 -7.44
N GLU A 34 -5.69 0.21 -7.65
CA GLU A 34 -4.29 -0.06 -8.00
C GLU A 34 -3.87 0.69 -9.27
N GLN A 35 -4.68 0.68 -10.32
CA GLN A 35 -4.43 1.44 -11.55
C GLN A 35 -4.38 2.95 -11.31
N THR A 36 -5.30 3.46 -10.48
CA THR A 36 -5.41 4.89 -10.16
C THR A 36 -4.19 5.39 -9.39
N VAL A 37 -3.69 4.62 -8.42
CA VAL A 37 -2.52 4.99 -7.63
C VAL A 37 -1.21 4.88 -8.43
N HIS A 38 -1.18 4.05 -9.49
CA HIS A 38 -0.04 3.97 -10.39
C HIS A 38 0.08 5.13 -11.38
N GLN A 39 -0.99 5.91 -11.59
CA GLN A 39 -0.91 7.13 -12.38
C GLN A 39 -0.01 8.16 -11.67
N PRO A 40 0.68 9.04 -12.43
CA PRO A 40 1.62 9.99 -11.85
C PRO A 40 0.94 10.81 -10.74
N PRO A 41 1.61 11.01 -9.59
CA PRO A 41 1.02 11.65 -8.42
C PRO A 41 0.62 13.12 -8.67
N GLU A 42 1.11 13.75 -9.73
CA GLU A 42 0.67 15.09 -10.16
C GLU A 42 -0.75 15.09 -10.74
N GLU A 43 -1.17 14.01 -11.40
CA GLU A 43 -2.51 13.93 -12.02
C GLU A 43 -3.58 13.46 -11.03
N VAL A 44 -3.21 12.62 -10.05
CA VAL A 44 -4.17 12.03 -9.10
C VAL A 44 -4.06 12.62 -7.69
N GLY A 45 -2.98 13.35 -7.39
CA GLY A 45 -2.79 14.01 -6.09
C GLY A 45 -2.54 13.07 -4.91
N ILE A 46 -2.37 11.77 -5.11
CA ILE A 46 -2.25 10.78 -4.02
C ILE A 46 -0.79 10.66 -3.54
N ASP A 47 -0.29 11.70 -2.87
CA ASP A 47 1.09 11.71 -2.35
C ASP A 47 1.18 11.15 -0.91
N ALA A 48 0.04 11.05 -0.23
CA ALA A 48 -0.04 10.65 1.19
C ALA A 48 -1.19 9.67 1.48
N PRO A 49 -1.02 8.77 2.47
CA PRO A 49 -2.07 7.84 2.91
C PRO A 49 -3.32 8.53 3.51
N ALA A 50 -3.24 9.81 3.89
CA ALA A 50 -4.42 10.61 4.26
C ALA A 50 -5.30 10.92 3.04
N LEU A 51 -4.71 11.25 1.89
CA LEU A 51 -5.44 11.53 0.65
C LEU A 51 -6.05 10.24 0.06
N VAL A 52 -5.41 9.09 0.27
CA VAL A 52 -6.01 7.78 -0.02
C VAL A 52 -7.27 7.55 0.79
N GLN A 53 -7.28 7.95 2.06
CA GLN A 53 -8.44 7.76 2.92
C GLN A 53 -9.64 8.54 2.39
N GLU A 54 -9.43 9.83 2.08
CA GLU A 54 -10.45 10.69 1.46
C GLU A 54 -10.93 10.13 0.12
N PHE A 55 -10.01 9.71 -0.76
CA PHE A 55 -10.36 9.09 -2.04
C PHE A 55 -11.23 7.82 -1.90
N LEU A 56 -10.91 6.95 -0.94
CA LEU A 56 -11.67 5.72 -0.71
C LEU A 56 -13.06 5.98 -0.12
N GLU A 57 -13.20 7.04 0.68
CA GLU A 57 -14.49 7.50 1.19
C GLU A 57 -15.32 8.13 0.08
N ASP A 58 -14.75 9.04 -0.71
CA ASP A 58 -15.46 9.76 -1.77
C ASP A 58 -15.89 8.87 -2.94
N ILE A 59 -15.02 7.94 -3.38
CA ILE A 59 -15.27 7.13 -4.58
C ILE A 59 -16.02 5.83 -4.26
N TYR A 60 -15.70 5.21 -3.13
CA TYR A 60 -16.21 3.88 -2.80
C TYR A 60 -17.10 3.84 -1.56
N ASP A 61 -17.29 4.95 -0.84
CA ASP A 61 -18.02 5.02 0.44
C ASP A 61 -17.45 4.03 1.48
N VAL A 62 -16.13 3.85 1.47
CA VAL A 62 -15.43 2.89 2.33
C VAL A 62 -14.35 3.58 3.14
N GLU A 63 -14.63 3.71 4.44
CA GLU A 63 -13.66 4.22 5.39
C GLU A 63 -12.60 3.15 5.74
N TYR A 64 -11.33 3.49 5.58
CA TYR A 64 -10.20 2.71 6.05
C TYR A 64 -9.37 3.50 7.06
N SER A 65 -8.83 2.79 8.05
CA SER A 65 -7.86 3.40 8.95
C SER A 65 -6.57 3.76 8.22
N TYR A 66 -5.86 4.81 8.65
CA TYR A 66 -4.56 5.20 8.14
C TYR A 66 -3.55 4.05 7.91
N PRO A 67 -3.32 3.11 8.87
CA PRO A 67 -2.43 1.97 8.63
C PRO A 67 -2.96 0.99 7.57
N SER A 68 -4.28 0.90 7.40
CA SER A 68 -4.89 0.11 6.32
C SER A 68 -4.68 0.77 4.95
N CYS A 69 -4.84 2.09 4.83
CA CYS A 69 -4.54 2.82 3.58
C CYS A 69 -3.07 2.61 3.19
N ARG A 70 -2.15 2.72 4.16
CA ARG A 70 -0.74 2.40 3.97
C ARG A 70 -0.50 0.96 3.49
N ARG A 71 -1.30 0.00 3.97
CA ARG A 71 -1.22 -1.40 3.54
C ARG A 71 -1.73 -1.56 2.11
N LEU A 72 -2.81 -0.89 1.73
CA LEU A 72 -3.34 -0.90 0.37
C LEU A 72 -2.31 -0.34 -0.63
N LEU A 73 -1.64 0.76 -0.30
CA LEU A 73 -0.55 1.31 -1.13
C LEU A 73 0.59 0.31 -1.36
N LYS A 74 0.94 -0.49 -0.33
CA LYS A 74 1.95 -1.54 -0.47
C LYS A 74 1.48 -2.74 -1.30
N GLU A 75 0.21 -3.12 -1.17
CA GLU A 75 -0.40 -4.17 -2.00
C GLU A 75 -0.45 -3.75 -3.47
N ALA A 76 -0.70 -2.46 -3.72
CA ALA A 76 -0.58 -1.82 -5.03
C ALA A 76 0.88 -1.66 -5.52
N GLY A 77 1.87 -2.25 -4.84
CA GLY A 77 3.26 -2.22 -5.28
C GLY A 77 4.01 -0.90 -5.03
N LEU A 78 3.44 0.06 -4.29
CA LEU A 78 4.14 1.26 -3.89
C LEU A 78 4.97 1.00 -2.63
N SER A 79 6.13 1.64 -2.57
CA SER A 79 7.04 1.58 -1.44
C SER A 79 7.22 2.97 -0.86
N TYR A 80 7.26 3.04 0.48
CA TYR A 80 7.52 4.28 1.18
C TYR A 80 9.02 4.48 1.27
N GLN A 81 9.59 5.26 0.36
CA GLN A 81 11.02 5.50 0.27
C GLN A 81 11.37 6.91 0.72
N LYS A 82 12.46 7.00 1.49
CA LYS A 82 13.14 8.28 1.69
C LYS A 82 13.82 8.61 0.37
N GLN A 83 13.50 9.75 -0.24
CA GLN A 83 14.26 10.21 -1.41
C GLN A 83 15.74 10.26 -1.03
N ARG A 84 16.53 9.40 -1.65
CA ARG A 84 17.98 9.48 -1.56
C ARG A 84 18.38 10.62 -2.47
N HIS A 85 18.78 11.76 -1.89
CA HIS A 85 19.43 12.80 -2.67
C HIS A 85 20.66 12.18 -3.33
N ARG A 86 20.65 12.12 -4.66
CA ARG A 86 21.84 11.84 -5.45
C ARG A 86 22.67 13.11 -5.33
N ALA A 87 23.75 13.09 -4.58
CA ALA A 87 24.65 14.23 -4.47
C ALA A 87 25.16 14.57 -5.88
N ALA A 88 24.52 15.55 -6.53
CA ALA A 88 25.13 16.23 -7.64
C ALA A 88 26.40 16.88 -7.08
N LYS A 89 27.55 16.58 -7.67
CA LYS A 89 28.80 17.27 -7.35
C LYS A 89 28.56 18.77 -7.63
N ALA A 90 28.24 19.53 -6.59
CA ALA A 90 28.20 20.98 -6.62
C ALA A 90 29.39 21.49 -5.82
N GLU A 91 30.03 22.50 -6.39
CA GLU A 91 31.32 23.04 -5.99
C GLU A 91 31.29 23.64 -4.58
N GLU A 92 32.48 23.65 -4.00
CA GLU A 92 32.87 24.02 -2.64
C GLU A 92 32.56 25.49 -2.33
N SER A 93 31.35 25.85 -1.87
CA SER A 93 31.17 27.16 -1.18
C SER A 93 29.95 27.38 -0.27
N ASP A 94 28.95 26.50 -0.14
CA ASP A 94 27.76 26.83 0.70
C ASP A 94 27.28 25.66 1.59
N GLN A 95 28.08 25.28 2.59
CA GLN A 95 27.82 24.10 3.44
C GLN A 95 27.06 24.33 4.76
N GLU A 96 26.73 25.55 5.17
CA GLU A 96 26.15 25.78 6.51
C GLU A 96 24.62 25.90 6.57
N GLY A 97 23.93 26.21 5.46
CA GLY A 97 22.46 26.17 5.36
C GLY A 97 21.87 24.82 4.95
N PHE A 98 22.70 23.92 4.44
CA PHE A 98 22.27 22.70 3.75
C PHE A 98 21.78 21.58 4.70
N HIS A 99 22.21 21.58 5.96
CA HIS A 99 22.00 20.44 6.86
C HIS A 99 20.66 20.44 7.62
N ASP A 100 20.02 21.59 7.83
CA ASP A 100 18.73 21.65 8.53
C ASP A 100 17.52 21.50 7.59
N GLU A 101 17.65 21.87 6.31
CA GLU A 101 16.57 21.73 5.33
C GLU A 101 16.39 20.25 4.88
N ILE A 102 17.47 19.48 4.84
CA ILE A 102 17.48 18.05 4.46
C ILE A 102 16.90 17.13 5.55
N LYS A 103 16.76 17.60 6.80
CA LYS A 103 16.20 16.79 7.90
C LYS A 103 14.69 16.58 7.79
N LYS A 104 13.96 17.45 7.07
CA LYS A 104 12.57 17.21 6.69
C LYS A 104 12.53 16.37 5.40
N SER A 105 13.25 15.25 5.40
CA SER A 105 13.38 14.44 4.20
C SER A 105 12.01 13.96 3.71
N ASP A 106 11.60 14.44 2.54
CA ASP A 106 10.38 14.06 1.84
C ASP A 106 10.36 12.55 1.64
N ARG A 107 9.57 11.88 2.48
CA ARG A 107 9.32 10.46 2.36
C ARG A 107 8.12 10.31 1.45
N ARG A 108 8.37 9.81 0.25
CA ARG A 108 7.39 9.73 -0.82
C ARG A 108 6.99 8.28 -1.04
N TRP A 109 5.74 8.08 -1.46
CA TRP A 109 5.32 6.80 -2.01
C TRP A 109 5.76 6.72 -3.46
N THR A 110 6.65 5.78 -3.75
CA THR A 110 7.17 5.56 -5.10
C THR A 110 6.78 4.17 -5.58
N PRO A 111 6.38 4.01 -6.86
CA PRO A 111 6.21 2.69 -7.45
C PRO A 111 7.55 1.94 -7.35
N LYS A 112 7.48 0.64 -7.03
CA LYS A 112 8.65 -0.22 -6.90
C LYS A 112 9.27 -0.57 -8.26
#